data_AF-A0A0L0UMC7-F1
#
_entry.id   AF-A0A0L0UMC7-F1
#
_cell.length_a   1.000
_cell.length_b   1.000
_cell.length_c   1.000
_cell.angle_alpha   90.00
_cell.angle_beta   90.00
_cell.angle_gamma   90.00
#
_symmetry.space_group_name_H-M   'P 1'
#
loop_
_entity.id
_entity.type
_entity.pdbx_description
1 polymer ?
#
loop_
_entity_poly.entity_id
_entity_poly.type
_entity_poly.pdbx_seq_one_letter_code
_entity_poly.pdbx_strand_id
1 'polypeptide(L)'
;MDALAVSVLEKIQAGFTAINLTKLTFNEEEANNIVNGVYNFVYLSPEIFLNSPLWDQVYFSANFQDRLVLIVVDEAHIIFQWGLVDQCNSKDKLAVLGRVEDIGIFRPCYGKMGARLLTRNKKPILLMPATCRPVAVAAIMKTLKLEDHNLEMVQGELTRPEIRIIRVPMECSMSSCDDIMSLFAPKAEVPNKSVVPTLIYSGTRNGTKSVMKSIDRARMTPGHSERPNSNFV
;
A
#
# COMPACT_ATOMS: atom_id res chain seq x y z
N MET A 1 7.84 -5.36 -8.98
CA MET A 1 7.65 -6.42 -7.98
C MET A 1 6.44 -6.00 -7.17
N ASP A 2 5.36 -6.77 -7.19
CA ASP A 2 4.12 -6.41 -6.49
C ASP A 2 4.35 -6.42 -4.98
N ALA A 3 3.85 -5.42 -4.24
CA ALA A 3 4.07 -5.30 -2.80
C ALA A 3 3.64 -6.57 -2.03
N LEU A 4 2.55 -7.20 -2.46
CA LEU A 4 2.06 -8.46 -1.89
C LEU A 4 3.02 -9.65 -2.10
N ALA A 5 3.79 -9.66 -3.20
CA ALA A 5 4.78 -10.71 -3.45
C ALA A 5 5.98 -10.59 -2.50
N VAL A 6 6.34 -9.37 -2.11
CA VAL A 6 7.41 -9.13 -1.13
C VAL A 6 7.01 -9.69 0.23
N SER A 7 5.78 -9.43 0.68
CA SER A 7 5.26 -9.94 1.96
C SER A 7 5.22 -11.47 2.01
N VAL A 8 4.86 -12.15 0.92
CA VAL A 8 4.90 -13.62 0.86
C VAL A 8 6.32 -14.16 1.05
N LEU A 9 7.31 -13.55 0.39
CA LEU A 9 8.70 -13.96 0.51
C LEU A 9 9.21 -13.81 1.96
N GLU A 10 8.85 -12.73 2.64
CA GLU A 10 9.22 -12.51 4.05
C GLU A 10 8.63 -13.59 4.96
N LYS A 11 7.37 -14.00 4.74
CA LYS A 11 6.74 -15.07 5.52
C LYS A 11 7.40 -16.43 5.29
N ILE A 12 7.75 -16.73 4.04
CA ILE A 12 8.46 -17.96 3.68
C ILE A 12 9.85 -17.97 4.32
N GLN A 13 10.57 -16.85 4.31
CA GLN A 13 11.87 -16.72 4.99
C GLN A 13 11.77 -16.92 6.51
N ALA A 14 10.64 -16.53 7.11
CA ALA A 14 10.34 -16.77 8.52
C ALA A 14 9.86 -18.21 8.83
N GLY A 15 9.79 -19.09 7.83
CA GLY A 15 9.40 -20.49 8.00
C GLY A 15 7.89 -20.76 7.95
N PHE A 16 7.08 -19.78 7.51
CA PHE A 16 5.63 -19.95 7.35
C PHE A 16 5.25 -20.27 5.90
N THR A 17 4.15 -20.98 5.71
CA THR A 17 3.56 -21.17 4.37
C THR A 17 2.66 -19.97 4.03
N ALA A 18 2.89 -19.36 2.88
CA ALA A 18 2.14 -18.20 2.43
C ALA A 18 1.87 -18.25 0.92
N ILE A 19 0.71 -17.77 0.50
CA ILE A 19 0.32 -17.67 -0.90
C ILE A 19 -0.27 -16.29 -1.20
N ASN A 20 0.06 -15.73 -2.37
CA ASN A 20 -0.61 -14.55 -2.91
C ASN A 20 -1.51 -14.96 -4.07
N LEU A 21 -2.83 -14.80 -3.86
CA LEU A 21 -3.83 -15.08 -4.86
C LEU A 21 -3.90 -13.93 -5.87
N THR A 22 -3.58 -14.28 -7.10
CA THR A 22 -3.78 -13.46 -8.29
C THR A 22 -4.77 -14.15 -9.22
N LYS A 23 -5.34 -13.41 -10.17
CA LYS A 23 -6.27 -14.00 -11.16
C LYS A 23 -5.68 -15.18 -11.94
N LEU A 24 -4.34 -15.25 -12.05
CA LEU A 24 -3.64 -16.32 -12.78
C LEU A 24 -3.26 -17.50 -11.88
N THR A 25 -3.09 -17.29 -10.58
CA THR A 25 -2.65 -18.33 -9.63
C THR A 25 -3.81 -18.99 -8.92
N PHE A 26 -4.98 -18.34 -8.86
CA PHE A 26 -6.14 -18.90 -8.18
C PHE A 26 -6.88 -19.92 -9.07
N ASN A 27 -6.57 -21.19 -8.86
CA ASN A 27 -7.18 -22.35 -9.50
C ASN A 27 -7.82 -23.29 -8.45
N GLU A 28 -8.51 -24.35 -8.91
CA GLU A 28 -9.19 -25.29 -8.02
C GLU A 28 -8.24 -26.07 -7.10
N GLU A 29 -7.02 -26.36 -7.56
CA GLU A 29 -6.00 -27.04 -6.75
C GLU A 29 -5.58 -26.18 -5.56
N GLU A 30 -5.26 -24.91 -5.81
CA GLU A 30 -4.90 -23.96 -4.76
C GLU A 30 -6.08 -23.67 -3.81
N ALA A 31 -7.31 -23.61 -4.34
CA ALA A 31 -8.50 -23.51 -3.51
C ALA A 31 -8.61 -24.69 -2.53
N ASN A 32 -8.36 -25.93 -3.00
CA ASN A 32 -8.35 -27.11 -2.15
C ASN A 32 -7.21 -27.09 -1.13
N ASN A 33 -6.01 -26.66 -1.52
CA ASN A 33 -4.87 -26.49 -0.61
C ASN A 33 -5.19 -25.51 0.53
N ILE A 34 -5.89 -24.41 0.22
CA ILE A 34 -6.33 -23.43 1.22
C ILE A 34 -7.37 -24.04 2.18
N VAL A 35 -8.38 -24.74 1.66
CA VAL A 35 -9.41 -25.40 2.49
C VAL A 35 -8.79 -26.46 3.42
N ASN A 36 -7.76 -27.17 2.94
CA ASN A 36 -7.04 -28.17 3.72
C ASN A 36 -6.04 -27.58 4.73
N GLY A 37 -5.80 -26.26 4.69
CA GLY A 37 -4.91 -25.57 5.62
C GLY A 37 -3.42 -25.75 5.32
N VAL A 38 -3.06 -25.93 4.05
CA VAL A 38 -1.65 -25.98 3.60
C VAL A 38 -0.93 -24.65 3.86
N TYR A 39 -1.66 -23.52 3.78
CA TYR A 39 -1.12 -22.17 3.94
C TYR A 39 -1.48 -21.57 5.31
N ASN A 40 -0.51 -20.97 5.99
CA ASN A 40 -0.74 -20.16 7.18
C ASN A 40 -1.25 -18.75 6.82
N PHE A 41 -0.75 -18.17 5.73
CA PHE A 41 -1.12 -16.85 5.26
C PHE A 41 -1.66 -16.90 3.83
N VAL A 42 -2.85 -16.34 3.62
CA VAL A 42 -3.47 -16.21 2.30
C VAL A 42 -3.68 -14.73 2.02
N TYR A 43 -2.92 -14.20 1.07
CA TYR A 43 -3.06 -12.83 0.59
C TYR A 43 -3.96 -12.82 -0.64
N LEU A 44 -4.87 -11.86 -0.71
CA LEU A 44 -5.78 -11.71 -1.83
C LEU A 44 -6.15 -10.25 -2.03
N SER A 45 -6.37 -9.87 -3.29
CA SER A 45 -6.83 -8.54 -3.61
C SER A 45 -8.32 -8.37 -3.27
N PRO A 46 -8.77 -7.13 -3.01
CA PRO A 46 -10.19 -6.82 -2.86
C PRO A 46 -11.08 -7.32 -4.02
N GLU A 47 -10.56 -7.34 -5.25
CA GLU A 47 -11.32 -7.81 -6.41
C GLU A 47 -11.58 -9.32 -6.37
N ILE A 48 -10.59 -10.12 -5.96
CA ILE A 48 -10.76 -11.57 -5.79
C ILE A 48 -11.68 -11.84 -4.61
N PHE A 49 -11.51 -11.11 -3.50
CA PHE A 49 -12.36 -11.25 -2.33
C PHE A 49 -13.83 -10.94 -2.60
N LEU A 50 -14.19 -10.18 -3.66
CA LEU A 50 -15.57 -9.80 -3.92
C LEU A 50 -16.20 -10.47 -5.12
N ASN A 51 -15.40 -10.76 -6.15
CA ASN A 51 -15.94 -11.15 -7.46
C ASN A 51 -15.57 -12.57 -7.86
N SER A 52 -14.82 -13.32 -7.05
CA SER A 52 -14.38 -14.67 -7.40
C SER A 52 -15.34 -15.74 -6.86
N PRO A 53 -16.10 -16.45 -7.71
CA PRO A 53 -17.02 -17.51 -7.26
C PRO A 53 -16.29 -18.68 -6.60
N LEU A 54 -15.08 -18.98 -7.06
CA LEU A 54 -14.23 -20.01 -6.46
C LEU A 54 -13.82 -19.63 -5.03
N TRP A 55 -13.57 -18.34 -4.78
CA TRP A 55 -13.26 -17.86 -3.43
C TRP A 55 -14.49 -17.89 -2.53
N ASP A 56 -15.70 -17.67 -3.06
CA ASP A 56 -16.94 -17.84 -2.31
C ASP A 56 -17.05 -19.26 -1.77
N GLN A 57 -16.76 -20.27 -2.60
CA GLN A 57 -16.79 -21.67 -2.17
C GLN A 57 -15.79 -21.95 -1.05
N VAL A 58 -14.55 -21.45 -1.17
CA VAL A 58 -13.53 -21.60 -0.13
C VAL A 58 -13.96 -20.88 1.15
N TYR A 59 -14.31 -19.59 1.04
CA TYR A 59 -14.59 -18.71 2.17
C TYR A 59 -15.82 -19.15 2.96
N PHE A 60 -16.88 -19.64 2.30
CA PHE A 60 -18.08 -20.14 2.97
C PHE A 60 -18.00 -21.62 3.36
N SER A 61 -16.91 -22.33 3.05
CA SER A 61 -16.74 -23.72 3.49
C SER A 61 -16.54 -23.81 5.01
N ALA A 62 -17.20 -24.79 5.64
CA ALA A 62 -17.05 -25.04 7.08
C ALA A 62 -15.60 -25.37 7.44
N ASN A 63 -14.95 -26.21 6.63
CA ASN A 63 -13.54 -26.60 6.80
C ASN A 63 -12.60 -25.39 6.87
N PHE A 64 -12.79 -24.40 5.99
CA PHE A 64 -11.99 -23.19 6.02
C PHE A 64 -12.37 -22.30 7.21
N GLN A 65 -13.66 -22.08 7.47
CA GLN A 65 -14.13 -21.23 8.57
C GLN A 65 -13.67 -21.74 9.96
N ASP A 66 -13.60 -23.06 10.14
CA ASP A 66 -13.10 -23.65 11.39
C ASP A 66 -11.61 -23.37 11.58
N ARG A 67 -10.82 -23.44 10.50
CA ARG A 67 -9.37 -23.15 10.47
C ARG A 67 -9.04 -21.66 10.46
N LEU A 68 -9.97 -20.80 10.02
CA LEU A 68 -9.78 -19.36 9.97
C LEU A 68 -9.58 -18.82 11.39
N VAL A 69 -8.45 -18.15 11.61
CA VAL A 69 -8.11 -17.56 12.92
C VAL A 69 -8.37 -16.06 12.94
N LEU A 70 -7.95 -15.34 11.89
CA LEU A 70 -7.98 -13.88 11.84
C LEU A 70 -8.14 -13.41 10.40
N ILE A 71 -8.97 -12.39 10.18
CA ILE A 71 -8.99 -11.64 8.93
C ILE A 71 -8.26 -10.33 9.14
N VAL A 72 -7.27 -10.05 8.29
CA VAL A 72 -6.54 -8.78 8.30
C VAL A 72 -6.95 -7.95 7.09
N VAL A 73 -7.38 -6.72 7.33
CA VAL A 73 -7.63 -5.75 6.25
C VAL A 73 -6.55 -4.68 6.34
N ASP A 74 -5.60 -4.78 5.41
CA ASP A 74 -4.61 -3.74 5.19
C ASP A 74 -5.23 -2.54 4.49
N GLU A 75 -4.69 -1.36 4.74
CA GLU A 75 -5.23 -0.09 4.29
C GLU A 75 -6.73 0.09 4.60
N ALA A 76 -7.14 -0.32 5.80
CA ALA A 76 -8.54 -0.30 6.23
C ALA A 76 -9.18 1.10 6.16
N HIS A 77 -8.38 2.17 6.15
CA HIS A 77 -8.84 3.54 5.98
C HIS A 77 -9.58 3.76 4.64
N ILE A 78 -9.29 2.93 3.64
CA ILE A 78 -9.95 2.96 2.33
C ILE A 78 -11.43 2.53 2.42
N ILE A 79 -11.80 1.73 3.44
CA ILE A 79 -13.20 1.30 3.69
C ILE A 79 -14.12 2.51 3.91
N PHE A 80 -13.65 3.56 4.59
CA PHE A 80 -14.41 4.80 4.76
C PHE A 80 -14.82 5.38 3.40
N GLN A 81 -13.84 5.49 2.52
CA GLN A 81 -14.03 6.09 1.21
C GLN A 81 -14.93 5.22 0.31
N TRP A 82 -14.90 3.90 0.50
CA TRP A 82 -15.84 2.97 -0.13
C TRP A 82 -17.28 3.13 0.36
N GLY A 83 -17.47 3.32 1.68
CA GLY A 83 -18.78 3.56 2.27
C GLY A 83 -19.44 4.85 1.77
N LEU A 84 -18.65 5.87 1.42
CA LEU A 84 -19.15 7.10 0.79
C LEU A 84 -19.60 6.90 -0.67
N VAL A 85 -18.88 6.08 -1.44
CA VAL A 85 -19.21 5.78 -2.85
C VAL A 85 -20.48 4.94 -2.98
N ASP A 86 -20.74 4.04 -2.04
CA ASP A 86 -21.94 3.19 -2.01
C ASP A 86 -23.21 4.00 -1.65
N GLN A 87 -23.06 5.10 -0.91
CA GLN A 87 -24.16 6.00 -0.52
C GLN A 87 -24.44 7.11 -1.58
N CYS A 88 -23.57 7.31 -2.57
CA CYS A 88 -23.76 8.33 -3.61
C CYS A 88 -24.56 7.83 -4.82
N ASN A 89 -25.50 8.65 -5.30
CA ASN A 89 -26.22 8.43 -6.55
C ASN A 89 -25.29 8.55 -7.78
N SER A 90 -25.68 7.94 -8.90
CA SER A 90 -24.87 7.79 -10.12
C SER A 90 -24.25 9.08 -10.67
N LYS A 91 -24.88 10.24 -10.41
CA LYS A 91 -24.39 11.57 -10.86
C LYS A 91 -23.32 12.17 -9.93
N ASP A 92 -23.30 11.81 -8.64
CA ASP A 92 -22.34 12.32 -7.66
C ASP A 92 -21.08 11.47 -7.54
N LYS A 93 -21.10 10.22 -8.06
CA LYS A 93 -19.94 9.32 -8.09
C LYS A 93 -18.74 9.95 -8.82
N LEU A 94 -18.99 10.71 -9.89
CA LEU A 94 -17.94 11.38 -10.67
C LEU A 94 -17.33 12.58 -9.92
N ALA A 95 -18.13 13.28 -9.11
CA ALA A 95 -17.68 14.43 -8.33
C ALA A 95 -16.84 14.02 -7.11
N VAL A 96 -17.17 12.89 -6.47
CA VAL A 96 -16.35 12.31 -5.39
C VAL A 96 -15.05 11.70 -5.93
N LEU A 97 -15.09 11.07 -7.11
CA LEU A 97 -13.92 10.55 -7.79
C LEU A 97 -12.97 11.66 -8.28
N GLY A 98 -13.52 12.82 -8.68
CA GLY A 98 -12.75 13.95 -9.22
C GLY A 98 -12.19 14.92 -8.17
N ARG A 99 -12.68 14.92 -6.92
CA ARG A 99 -12.18 15.83 -5.86
C ARG A 99 -10.95 15.34 -5.12
N VAL A 100 -10.47 14.13 -5.41
CA VAL A 100 -9.25 13.63 -4.80
C VAL A 100 -8.33 13.11 -5.90
N GLU A 101 -7.47 14.00 -6.37
CA GLU A 101 -6.59 13.77 -7.53
C GLU A 101 -5.50 12.70 -7.26
N ASP A 102 -5.27 12.33 -5.99
CA ASP A 102 -4.27 11.34 -5.54
C ASP A 102 -4.82 9.93 -5.27
N ILE A 103 -6.06 9.66 -5.65
CA ILE A 103 -6.84 8.54 -5.12
C ILE A 103 -7.13 7.56 -6.28
N GLY A 104 -6.27 6.54 -6.39
CA GLY A 104 -6.30 5.55 -7.47
C GLY A 104 -7.68 4.92 -7.66
N ILE A 105 -8.10 4.73 -8.92
CA ILE A 105 -9.44 4.28 -9.39
C ILE A 105 -10.22 3.45 -8.35
N PHE A 106 -11.05 4.11 -7.54
CA PHE A 106 -11.91 3.47 -6.55
C PHE A 106 -13.00 2.67 -7.25
N ARG A 107 -13.13 1.38 -6.94
CA ARG A 107 -14.18 0.53 -7.48
C ARG A 107 -15.40 0.54 -6.54
N PRO A 108 -16.60 0.92 -7.01
CA PRO A 108 -17.83 0.87 -6.23
C PRO A 108 -18.16 -0.50 -5.61
N CYS A 109 -17.60 -1.60 -6.15
CA CYS A 109 -17.81 -2.95 -5.61
C CYS A 109 -17.33 -3.11 -4.16
N TYR A 110 -16.39 -2.28 -3.70
CA TYR A 110 -15.81 -2.39 -2.36
C TYR A 110 -16.76 -2.06 -1.21
N GLY A 111 -17.87 -1.34 -1.45
CA GLY A 111 -18.94 -1.13 -0.45
C GLY A 111 -19.56 -2.44 0.04
N LYS A 112 -19.58 -3.48 -0.82
CA LYS A 112 -20.11 -4.82 -0.47
C LYS A 112 -19.18 -5.63 0.44
N MET A 113 -17.94 -5.18 0.64
CA MET A 113 -16.97 -5.88 1.46
C MET A 113 -17.39 -5.97 2.93
N GLY A 114 -18.05 -4.93 3.45
CA GLY A 114 -18.49 -4.93 4.85
C GLY A 114 -19.45 -6.07 5.18
N ALA A 115 -20.43 -6.33 4.33
CA ALA A 115 -21.38 -7.43 4.52
C ALA A 115 -20.69 -8.81 4.49
N ARG A 116 -19.68 -8.98 3.65
CA ARG A 116 -18.93 -10.24 3.53
C ARG A 116 -17.92 -10.45 4.65
N LEU A 117 -17.35 -9.38 5.19
CA LEU A 117 -16.50 -9.44 6.38
C LEU A 117 -17.31 -9.81 7.64
N LEU A 118 -18.61 -9.54 7.66
CA LEU A 118 -19.48 -9.97 8.75
C LEU A 118 -19.72 -11.49 8.77
N THR A 119 -19.60 -12.20 7.63
CA THR A 119 -19.81 -13.64 7.54
C THR A 119 -18.54 -14.44 7.87
N ARG A 120 -18.00 -14.21 9.07
CA ARG A 120 -16.72 -14.76 9.54
C ARG A 120 -16.84 -15.69 10.75
N ASN A 121 -18.02 -16.25 11.00
CA ASN A 121 -18.30 -17.14 12.14
C ASN A 121 -17.65 -16.70 13.48
N LYS A 122 -17.78 -15.41 13.84
CA LYS A 122 -17.21 -14.78 15.05
C LYS A 122 -15.67 -14.74 15.14
N LYS A 123 -14.91 -15.13 14.12
CA LYS A 123 -13.43 -14.99 14.08
C LYS A 123 -13.04 -13.52 14.07
N PRO A 124 -12.01 -13.04 14.80
CA PRO A 124 -11.64 -11.62 14.88
C PRO A 124 -11.26 -10.97 13.53
N ILE A 125 -11.36 -9.63 13.45
CA ILE A 125 -10.84 -8.81 12.34
C ILE A 125 -9.81 -7.85 12.91
N LEU A 126 -8.65 -7.78 12.25
CA LEU A 126 -7.66 -6.74 12.46
C LEU A 126 -7.72 -5.75 11.30
N LEU A 127 -7.98 -4.48 11.62
CA LEU A 127 -8.00 -3.38 10.64
C LEU A 127 -6.72 -2.57 10.79
N MET A 128 -5.95 -2.42 9.72
CA MET A 128 -4.68 -1.68 9.74
C MET A 128 -4.78 -0.44 8.83
N PRO A 129 -5.25 0.70 9.36
CA PRO A 129 -5.24 1.97 8.64
C PRO A 129 -3.92 2.73 8.87
N ALA A 130 -3.25 3.19 7.80
CA ALA A 130 -2.12 4.12 7.92
C ALA A 130 -2.54 5.51 8.44
N THR A 131 -3.75 5.95 8.09
CA THR A 131 -4.34 7.19 8.60
C THR A 131 -5.74 6.91 9.15
N CYS A 132 -6.02 7.31 10.39
CA CYS A 132 -7.29 7.02 11.02
C CYS A 132 -7.86 8.26 11.72
N ARG A 133 -8.41 9.19 10.94
CA ARG A 133 -9.16 10.33 11.49
C ARG A 133 -10.44 9.80 12.17
N PRO A 134 -10.94 10.45 13.24
CA PRO A 134 -12.17 10.01 13.90
C PRO A 134 -13.37 9.82 12.96
N VAL A 135 -13.48 10.65 11.92
CA VAL A 135 -14.53 10.53 10.89
C VAL A 135 -14.42 9.22 10.10
N ALA A 136 -13.19 8.78 9.78
CA ALA A 136 -12.96 7.52 9.09
C ALA A 136 -13.29 6.33 9.99
N VAL A 137 -12.90 6.39 11.28
CA VAL A 137 -13.24 5.37 12.28
C VAL A 137 -14.76 5.18 12.36
N ALA A 138 -15.51 6.27 12.55
CA ALA A 138 -16.97 6.21 12.66
C ALA A 138 -17.64 5.59 11.42
N ALA A 139 -17.12 5.88 10.23
CA ALA A 139 -17.66 5.32 9.00
C ALA A 139 -17.29 3.83 8.81
N ILE A 140 -16.08 3.43 9.20
CA ILE A 140 -15.66 2.02 9.22
C ILE A 140 -16.57 1.24 10.18
N MET A 141 -16.78 1.75 11.39
CA MET A 141 -17.69 1.16 12.38
C MET A 141 -19.10 1.01 11.82
N LYS A 142 -19.64 2.05 11.17
CA LYS A 142 -20.96 1.99 10.52
C LYS A 142 -21.02 0.93 9.42
N THR A 143 -19.99 0.84 8.57
CA THR A 143 -19.93 -0.08 7.43
C THR A 143 -19.82 -1.54 7.88
N LEU A 144 -19.00 -1.78 8.91
CA LEU A 144 -18.77 -3.10 9.48
C LEU A 144 -19.76 -3.43 10.61
N LYS A 145 -20.76 -2.58 10.87
CA LYS A 145 -21.73 -2.72 11.97
C LYS A 145 -21.04 -3.05 13.31
N LEU A 146 -19.92 -2.38 13.57
CA LEU A 146 -19.18 -2.50 14.83
C LEU A 146 -19.75 -1.51 15.85
N GLU A 147 -19.82 -1.96 17.09
CA GLU A 147 -20.16 -1.15 18.25
C GLU A 147 -18.91 -0.92 19.10
N ASP A 148 -18.91 0.11 19.95
CA ASP A 148 -17.75 0.49 20.77
C ASP A 148 -17.25 -0.67 21.65
N HIS A 149 -18.16 -1.50 22.17
CA HIS A 149 -17.80 -2.65 23.01
C HIS A 149 -17.10 -3.79 22.24
N ASN A 150 -17.16 -3.76 20.90
CA ASN A 150 -16.55 -4.74 20.00
C ASN A 150 -15.29 -4.19 19.29
N LEU A 151 -14.85 -2.99 19.65
CA LEU A 151 -13.73 -2.31 19.02
C LEU A 151 -12.65 -1.99 20.06
N GLU A 152 -11.46 -2.54 19.84
CA GLU A 152 -10.26 -2.14 20.56
C GLU A 152 -9.36 -1.35 19.60
N MET A 153 -9.06 -0.10 19.96
CA MET A 153 -8.19 0.76 19.17
C MET A 153 -6.79 0.78 19.76
N VAL A 154 -5.82 0.27 19.00
CA VAL A 154 -4.39 0.40 19.31
C VAL A 154 -3.83 1.55 18.47
N GLN A 155 -3.33 2.59 19.13
CA GLN A 155 -2.76 3.76 18.49
C GLN A 155 -1.24 3.78 18.69
N GLY A 156 -0.49 3.69 17.60
CA GLY A 156 0.94 3.92 17.61
C GLY A 156 1.25 5.41 17.49
N GLU A 157 2.21 5.90 18.25
CA GLU A 157 2.73 7.25 18.06
C GLU A 157 3.53 7.31 16.76
N LEU A 158 3.28 8.33 15.93
CA LEU A 158 4.00 8.54 14.67
C LEU A 158 5.31 9.31 14.85
N THR A 159 5.69 9.62 16.09
CA THR A 159 6.93 10.36 16.34
C THR A 159 8.13 9.46 16.03
N ARG A 160 9.01 9.99 15.19
CA ARG A 160 10.27 9.36 14.80
C ARG A 160 11.39 10.30 15.25
N PRO A 161 11.81 10.24 16.53
CA PRO A 161 12.78 11.19 17.09
C PRO A 161 14.12 11.21 16.35
N GLU A 162 14.45 10.13 15.63
CA GLU A 162 15.62 10.01 14.77
C GLU A 162 15.50 10.78 13.45
N ILE A 163 14.29 11.22 13.04
CA ILE A 163 14.05 11.97 11.82
C ILE A 163 14.06 13.47 12.15
N ARG A 164 15.05 14.18 11.58
CA ARG A 164 15.10 15.65 11.63
C ARG A 164 14.49 16.26 10.38
N ILE A 165 13.48 17.10 10.56
CA ILE A 165 12.85 17.84 9.47
C ILE A 165 13.53 19.20 9.33
N ILE A 166 14.06 19.50 8.14
CA ILE A 166 14.68 20.78 7.80
C ILE A 166 13.92 21.36 6.62
N ARG A 167 13.56 22.63 6.70
CA ARG A 167 12.94 23.38 5.60
C ARG A 167 13.95 24.38 5.05
N VAL A 168 14.29 24.26 3.78
CA VAL A 168 15.19 25.17 3.06
C VAL A 168 14.39 25.84 1.94
N PRO A 169 14.36 27.18 1.84
CA PRO A 169 13.79 27.88 0.69
C PRO A 169 14.57 27.54 -0.59
N MET A 170 13.88 27.36 -1.71
CA MET A 170 14.53 27.18 -3.02
C MET A 170 15.06 28.52 -3.52
N GLU A 171 16.30 28.56 -4.00
CA GLU A 171 16.91 29.74 -4.61
C GLU A 171 16.78 29.69 -6.14
N CYS A 172 16.74 28.48 -6.70
CA CYS A 172 16.63 28.24 -8.13
C CYS A 172 15.18 27.90 -8.53
N SER A 173 14.96 27.84 -9.85
CA SER A 173 13.66 27.42 -10.38
C SER A 173 13.42 25.93 -10.14
N MET A 174 12.17 25.56 -9.83
CA MET A 174 11.79 24.15 -9.63
C MET A 174 12.13 23.25 -10.83
N SER A 175 12.11 23.80 -12.05
CA SER A 175 12.38 23.06 -13.28
C SER A 175 13.86 22.74 -13.47
N SER A 176 14.77 23.56 -12.93
CA SER A 176 16.22 23.35 -13.07
C SER A 176 16.79 22.41 -12.00
N CYS A 177 16.15 22.35 -10.83
CA CYS A 177 16.58 21.52 -9.69
C CYS A 177 18.05 21.77 -9.27
N ASP A 178 18.57 22.97 -9.53
CA ASP A 178 19.98 23.30 -9.28
C ASP A 178 20.29 23.43 -7.78
N ASP A 179 19.29 23.72 -6.93
CA ASP A 179 19.47 23.80 -5.47
C ASP A 179 20.04 22.50 -4.88
N ILE A 180 19.74 21.36 -5.50
CA ILE A 180 20.23 20.04 -5.08
C ILE A 180 21.76 19.92 -5.26
N MET A 181 22.37 20.71 -6.14
CA MET A 181 23.81 20.64 -6.39
C MET A 181 24.63 20.91 -5.13
N SER A 182 24.14 21.77 -4.24
CA SER A 182 24.77 22.09 -2.96
C SER A 182 24.86 20.89 -2.00
N LEU A 183 24.02 19.86 -2.21
CA LEU A 183 23.94 18.69 -1.33
C LEU A 183 24.96 17.60 -1.68
N PHE A 184 25.55 17.63 -2.88
CA PHE A 184 26.43 16.58 -3.38
C PHE A 184 27.81 17.13 -3.74
N ALA A 185 28.84 16.62 -3.09
CA ALA A 185 30.23 16.94 -3.41
C ALA A 185 30.69 16.26 -4.73
N PRO A 186 31.74 16.77 -5.39
CA PRO A 186 32.33 16.13 -6.57
C PRO A 186 32.78 14.68 -6.33
N LYS A 187 32.79 13.86 -7.38
CA LYS A 187 33.23 12.45 -7.28
C LYS A 187 34.70 12.29 -6.88
N ALA A 188 35.53 13.26 -7.23
CA ALA A 188 36.94 13.29 -6.85
C ALA A 188 37.13 13.40 -5.33
N GLU A 189 36.24 14.11 -4.64
CA GLU A 189 36.30 14.34 -3.20
C GLU A 189 35.58 13.25 -2.41
N VAL A 190 34.37 12.87 -2.84
CA VAL A 190 33.56 11.85 -2.18
C VAL A 190 33.27 10.72 -3.16
N PRO A 191 33.88 9.53 -3.01
CA PRO A 191 33.56 8.37 -3.84
C PRO A 191 32.10 7.93 -3.70
N ASN A 192 31.53 7.30 -4.72
CA ASN A 192 30.11 6.88 -4.73
C ASN A 192 29.70 6.04 -3.50
N LYS A 193 30.59 5.15 -3.03
CA LYS A 193 30.35 4.28 -1.87
C LYS A 193 30.25 5.04 -0.53
N SER A 194 30.75 6.28 -0.51
CA SER A 194 30.81 7.13 0.69
C SER A 194 29.70 8.18 0.70
N VAL A 195 28.90 8.27 -0.36
CA VAL A 195 27.73 9.15 -0.40
C VAL A 195 26.63 8.54 0.47
N VAL A 196 25.99 9.37 1.29
CA VAL A 196 24.88 8.94 2.16
C VAL A 196 23.71 8.47 1.28
N PRO A 197 23.14 7.28 1.52
CA PRO A 197 21.94 6.83 0.81
C PRO A 197 20.83 7.89 0.91
N THR A 198 20.41 8.40 -0.23
CA THR A 198 19.50 9.55 -0.32
C THR A 198 18.34 9.21 -1.25
N LEU A 199 17.11 9.48 -0.80
CA LEU A 199 15.90 9.33 -1.60
C LEU A 199 15.36 10.71 -1.96
N ILE A 200 15.25 11.00 -3.25
CA ILE A 200 14.74 12.28 -3.76
C ILE A 200 13.42 12.03 -4.47
N TYR A 201 12.36 12.65 -3.96
CA TYR A 201 11.03 12.61 -4.58
C TYR A 201 10.87 13.76 -5.57
N SER A 202 10.39 13.43 -6.77
CA SER A 202 10.03 14.40 -7.82
C SER A 202 8.59 14.15 -8.26
N GLY A 203 7.82 15.22 -8.46
CA GLY A 203 6.42 15.12 -8.85
C GLY A 203 6.19 14.63 -10.29
N THR A 204 7.20 14.65 -11.16
CA THR A 204 7.07 14.17 -12.54
C THR A 204 8.30 13.38 -12.99
N ARG A 205 8.11 12.49 -13.97
CA ARG A 205 9.22 11.74 -14.62
C ARG A 205 10.24 12.68 -15.27
N ASN A 206 9.78 13.80 -15.84
CA ASN A 206 10.67 14.80 -16.42
C ASN A 206 11.47 15.54 -15.34
N GLY A 207 10.84 15.87 -14.21
CA GLY A 207 11.52 16.41 -13.04
C GLY A 207 12.59 15.45 -12.50
N THR A 208 12.32 14.14 -12.46
CA THR A 208 13.31 13.13 -12.08
C THR A 208 14.53 13.18 -13.00
N LYS A 209 14.33 13.31 -14.32
CA LYS A 209 15.44 13.47 -15.27
C LYS A 209 16.23 14.76 -15.04
N SER A 210 15.56 15.88 -14.74
CA SER A 210 16.24 17.13 -14.38
C SER A 210 17.10 16.97 -13.12
N VAL A 211 16.56 16.34 -12.07
CA VAL A 211 17.29 16.04 -10.84
C VAL A 211 18.52 15.18 -11.12
N MET A 212 18.38 14.11 -11.91
CA MET A 212 19.51 13.23 -12.30
C MET A 212 20.62 14.01 -13.00
N LYS A 213 20.26 14.94 -13.91
CA LYS A 213 21.23 15.82 -14.59
C LYS A 213 21.90 16.81 -13.64
N SER A 214 21.17 17.36 -12.67
CA SER A 214 21.73 18.26 -11.66
C SER A 214 22.70 17.53 -10.73
N ILE A 215 22.40 16.29 -10.36
CA ILE A 215 23.31 15.42 -9.61
C ILE A 215 24.57 15.11 -10.41
N ASP A 216 24.45 14.72 -11.68
CA ASP A 216 25.61 14.49 -12.55
C ASP A 216 26.51 15.72 -12.67
N ARG A 217 25.93 16.92 -12.74
CA ARG A 217 26.67 18.19 -12.72
C ARG A 217 27.39 18.40 -11.39
N ALA A 218 26.70 18.22 -10.26
CA ALA A 218 27.29 18.37 -8.91
C ALA A 218 28.45 17.40 -8.67
N ARG A 219 28.30 16.15 -9.14
CA ARG A 219 29.32 15.10 -9.05
C ARG A 219 30.48 15.28 -10.03
N MET A 220 30.41 16.25 -10.95
CA MET A 220 31.32 16.43 -12.08
C MET A 220 31.42 15.19 -12.97
N THR A 221 30.29 14.49 -13.17
CA THR A 221 30.17 13.33 -14.05
C THR A 221 28.99 13.48 -15.02
N PRO A 222 29.04 14.42 -15.99
CA PRO A 222 27.94 14.65 -16.92
C PRO A 222 27.53 13.38 -17.69
N GLY A 223 26.23 13.07 -17.72
CA GLY A 223 25.66 11.96 -18.48
C GLY A 223 25.93 10.57 -17.89
N HIS A 224 26.42 10.50 -16.64
CA HIS A 224 26.65 9.22 -15.96
C HIS A 224 25.33 8.56 -15.55
N SER A 225 24.34 9.36 -15.13
CA SER A 225 22.99 8.90 -14.75
C SER A 225 22.19 8.34 -15.93
N GLU A 226 22.55 8.69 -17.17
CA GLU A 226 21.89 8.17 -18.38
C GLU A 226 22.47 6.81 -18.83
N ARG A 227 23.55 6.33 -18.21
CA ARG A 227 24.18 5.05 -18.56
C ARG A 227 23.44 3.89 -17.89
N PRO A 228 23.09 2.82 -18.64
CA PRO A 228 22.59 1.60 -18.03
C PRO A 228 23.64 1.01 -17.07
N ASN A 229 23.21 0.57 -15.88
CA ASN A 229 24.07 0.03 -14.80
C ASN A 229 25.06 1.04 -14.19
N SER A 230 24.68 2.32 -14.14
CA SER A 230 25.41 3.32 -13.35
C SER A 230 25.50 2.90 -11.87
N ASN A 231 26.70 2.95 -11.29
CA ASN A 231 26.93 2.62 -9.88
C ASN A 231 26.58 3.78 -8.91
N PHE A 232 25.76 4.74 -9.33
CA PHE A 232 25.45 5.93 -8.52
C PHE A 232 23.98 6.34 -8.51
N VAL A 233 23.30 6.20 -9.65
CA VAL A 233 21.88 6.49 -9.86
C VAL A 233 21.26 5.29 -10.52
#